data_AF-R7BM26-F1
#
_entry.id   AF-R7BM26-F1
#
_cell.length_a   1.000
_cell.length_b   1.000
_cell.length_c   1.000
_cell.angle_alpha   90.00
_cell.angle_beta   90.00
_cell.angle_gamma   90.00
#
_symmetry.space_group_name_H-M   'P 1'
#
loop_
_entity.id
_entity.type
_entity.pdbx_description
1 polymer ?
#
loop_
_entity_poly.entity_id
_entity_poly.type
_entity_poly.pdbx_seq_one_letter_code
_entity_poly.pdbx_strand_id
1 'polypeptide(L)' 'MYTKKDAYDYINRYQRENYDRITILRKSGEKERLTQIAKNNGYKTVTEFINAAIDEKISRM' A
#
# COMPACT_ATOMS: atom_id res chain seq x y z
N MET A 1 -31.15 -5.81 -3.08
CA MET A 1 -30.26 -6.16 -1.96
C MET A 1 -28.86 -6.27 -2.56
N TYR A 2 -27.92 -5.38 -2.21
CA TYR A 2 -26.57 -5.42 -2.80
C TYR A 2 -25.81 -6.64 -2.29
N THR A 3 -25.18 -7.37 -3.21
CA THR A 3 -24.41 -8.56 -2.89
C THR A 3 -22.99 -8.19 -2.50
N LYS A 4 -22.29 -9.08 -1.78
CA LYS A 4 -20.86 -8.90 -1.48
C LYS A 4 -20.02 -8.70 -2.74
N LYS A 5 -20.43 -9.31 -3.86
CA LYS A 5 -19.78 -9.16 -5.17
C LYS A 5 -19.83 -7.73 -5.68
N ASP A 6 -20.99 -7.08 -5.56
CA ASP A 6 -21.18 -5.69 -5.99
C ASP A 6 -20.25 -4.72 -5.23
N ALA A 7 -20.00 -5.00 -3.94
CA ALA A 7 -19.08 -4.22 -3.12
C ALA A 7 -17.61 -4.39 -3.56
N TYR A 8 -17.17 -5.61 -3.88
CA TYR A 8 -15.82 -5.85 -4.39
C TYR A 8 -15.61 -5.23 -5.78
N ASP A 9 -16.60 -5.31 -6.66
CA ASP A 9 -16.54 -4.72 -8.00
C ASP A 9 -16.45 -3.18 -7.92
N TYR A 10 -17.19 -2.56 -7.00
CA TYR A 10 -17.07 -1.13 -6.72
C TYR A 10 -15.66 -0.75 -6.23
N ILE A 11 -15.12 -1.48 -5.24
CA ILE A 11 -13.77 -1.22 -4.70
C ILE A 11 -12.72 -1.36 -5.80
N ASN A 12 -12.80 -2.42 -6.60
CA ASN A 12 -11.85 -2.66 -7.69
C ASN A 12 -11.92 -1.58 -8.76
N ARG A 13 -13.13 -1.12 -9.14
CA ARG A 13 -13.31 -0.03 -10.09
C ARG A 13 -12.73 1.27 -9.54
N TYR A 14 -13.09 1.63 -8.31
CA TYR A 14 -12.57 2.83 -7.64
C TYR A 14 -11.05 2.81 -7.55
N GLN A 15 -10.46 1.67 -7.19
CA GLN A 15 -9.00 1.54 -7.12
C GLN A 15 -8.33 1.74 -8.48
N ARG A 16 -8.91 1.18 -9.56
CA ARG A 16 -8.39 1.31 -10.92
C ARG A 16 -8.48 2.73 -11.46
N GLU A 17 -9.54 3.46 -11.12
CA GLU A 17 -9.78 4.82 -11.62
C GLU A 17 -8.97 5.88 -10.87
N ASN A 18 -8.62 5.63 -9.60
CA ASN A 18 -8.02 6.66 -8.73
C ASN A 18 -6.56 6.39 -8.34
N TYR A 19 -6.04 5.18 -8.59
CA TYR A 19 -4.70 4.81 -8.15
C TYR A 19 -3.93 4.02 -9.20
N ASP A 20 -2.67 4.40 -9.41
CA ASP A 20 -1.70 3.59 -10.13
C ASP A 20 -1.16 2.46 -9.26
N ARG A 21 -1.10 1.24 -9.81
CA ARG A 21 -0.54 0.08 -9.12
C ARG A 21 0.95 -0.05 -9.39
N ILE A 22 1.76 0.18 -8.36
CA ILE A 22 3.21 -0.04 -8.40
C ILE A 22 3.54 -1.45 -7.90
N THR A 23 4.25 -2.25 -8.71
CA THR A 23 4.76 -3.55 -8.30
C THR A 23 6.23 -3.43 -7.89
N ILE A 24 6.55 -3.83 -6.66
CA ILE A 24 7.90 -3.74 -6.10
C ILE A 24 8.44 -5.15 -5.85
N LEU A 25 9.62 -5.44 -6.41
CA LEU A 25 10.33 -6.69 -6.16
C LEU A 25 11.31 -6.51 -4.99
N ARG A 26 11.26 -7.43 -4.02
CA ARG A 26 12.17 -7.49 -2.87
C ARG A 26 12.58 -8.94 -2.64
N LYS A 27 13.65 -9.15 -1.88
CA LYS A 27 14.06 -10.49 -1.46
C LYS A 27 12.97 -11.13 -0.59
N SER A 28 12.89 -12.46 -0.62
CA SER A 28 11.97 -13.21 0.24
C SER A 28 12.20 -12.85 1.72
N GLY A 29 11.13 -12.72 2.50
CA GLY A 29 11.17 -12.31 3.91
C GLY A 29 11.24 -10.79 4.17
N GLU A 30 11.55 -9.97 3.15
CA GLU A 30 11.63 -8.52 3.33
C GLU A 30 10.26 -7.87 3.55
N LYS A 31 9.18 -8.48 3.02
CA LYS A 31 7.82 -7.96 3.24
C LYS A 31 7.46 -8.03 4.72
N GLU A 32 7.73 -9.15 5.39
CA GLU A 32 7.50 -9.34 6.81
C GLU A 32 8.35 -8.35 7.61
N ARG A 33 9.65 -8.23 7.28
CA ARG A 33 10.55 -7.28 7.92
C ARG A 33 10.04 -5.84 7.79
N LEU A 34 9.68 -5.39 6.58
CA LEU A 34 9.12 -4.05 6.34
C LEU A 34 7.80 -3.84 7.08
N THR A 35 6.96 -4.86 7.18
CA THR A 35 5.70 -4.80 7.93
C THR A 35 5.96 -4.57 9.42
N GLN A 36 6.97 -5.23 10.00
CA GLN A 36 7.34 -5.00 11.40
C GLN A 36 7.96 -3.63 11.62
N ILE A 37 8.83 -3.18 10.72
CA ILE A 37 9.40 -1.83 10.77
C ILE A 37 8.28 -0.79 10.70
N ALA A 38 7.33 -0.93 9.76
CA ALA A 38 6.19 -0.03 9.62
C ALA A 38 5.39 0.07 10.93
N LYS A 39 5.01 -1.08 11.51
CA LYS A 39 4.27 -1.12 12.78
C LYS A 39 5.03 -0.46 13.93
N ASN A 40 6.31 -0.77 14.07
CA ASN A 40 7.15 -0.21 15.13
C ASN A 40 7.33 1.32 15.02
N ASN A 41 7.17 1.87 13.81
CA ASN A 41 7.23 3.30 13.55
C ASN A 41 5.84 3.97 13.47
N GLY A 42 4.77 3.27 13.90
CA GLY A 42 3.43 3.84 14.00
C GLY A 42 2.59 3.83 12.72
N TYR A 43 3.09 3.21 11.64
CA TYR A 43 2.34 3.09 10.39
C TYR A 43 1.31 1.96 10.46
N LYS A 44 0.14 2.16 9.87
CA LYS A 44 -0.95 1.16 9.86
C LYS A 44 -0.67 0.04 8.87
N THR A 45 -0.01 0.35 7.76
CA THR A 45 0.30 -0.61 6.70
C THR A 45 1.70 -0.43 6.13
N VAL A 46 2.24 -1.49 5.53
CA VAL A 46 3.51 -1.40 4.79
C VAL A 46 3.41 -0.45 3.60
N THR A 47 2.23 -0.33 2.97
CA THR A 47 2.00 0.62 1.87
C THR A 47 2.12 2.05 2.33
N GLU A 48 1.52 2.40 3.47
CA GLU A 48 1.63 3.73 4.06
C GLU A 48 3.08 4.08 4.40
N PHE A 49 3.81 3.13 4.99
CA PHE A 49 5.24 3.28 5.26
C PHE A 49 6.07 3.52 3.99
N ILE A 50 5.81 2.75 2.92
CA ILE A 50 6.50 2.90 1.64
C ILE A 50 6.20 4.26 1.00
N ASN A 51 4.94 4.69 0.99
CA ASN A 51 4.56 5.99 0.43
C ASN A 51 5.21 7.14 1.21
N ALA A 52 5.18 7.09 2.55
CA ALA A 52 5.86 8.08 3.39
C ALA A 52 7.37 8.16 3.10
N ALA A 53 8.03 7.01 2.91
CA ALA A 53 9.45 6.96 2.56
C ALA A 53 9.73 7.54 1.16
N ILE A 54 8.83 7.35 0.19
CA ILE A 54 8.92 7.96 -1.14
C ILE A 54 8.78 9.48 -1.03
N ASP A 55 7.75 9.97 -0.33
CA ASP A 55 7.49 11.40 -0.15
C ASP A 55 8.62 12.11 0.61
N GLU A 56 9.15 11.47 1.66
CA GLU A 56 10.32 11.95 2.40
C GLU A 56 11.54 12.05 1.48
N LYS A 57 11.74 11.08 0.58
CA LYS A 57 12.85 11.12 -0.36
C LYS A 57 12.68 12.25 -1.39
N ILE A 58 11.49 12.42 -1.94
CA ILE A 58 11.17 13.45 -2.93
C ILE A 58 11.30 14.85 -2.31
N SER A 59 10.81 15.06 -1.09
CA SER A 59 10.90 16.37 -0.41
C SER A 59 12.34 16.82 -0.10
N ARG A 60 13.29 15.88 -0.12
CA ARG A 60 14.73 16.13 0.08
C ARG A 60 15.52 16.26 -1.22
N MET A 61 14.87 16.17 -2.39
CA MET A 61 15.49 16.43 -3.69
C MET A 61 15.38 17.90 -4.06
#